data_AF-A0A2I2GSR7-F1
#
_entry.id   AF-A0A2I2GSR7-F1
#
_cell.length_a   1.000
_cell.length_b   1.000
_cell.length_c   1.000
_cell.angle_alpha   90.00
_cell.angle_beta   90.00
_cell.angle_gamma   90.00
#
_symmetry.space_group_name_H-M   'P 1'
#
loop_
_entity.id
_entity.type
_entity.pdbx_description
1 polymer ?
#
loop_
_entity_poly.entity_id
_entity_poly.type
_entity_poly.pdbx_seq_one_letter_code
_entity_poly.pdbx_strand_id
1 'polypeptide(L)'
;MADDDTYLVQPSVRRLLGHLDPTVPYYIGNAVGDYKGRFAHGGSSLILSHATMRTLFADPAAVWAAHMEALEEKWGDKLVATVLIKIGIYLDERYTIFFNGGQPPATKISAERFCAPIASFHGLASSSEMLRVGRTFQHLADPVLWIDLWDLYHAPPLDSPVLDSGHDNWDYVGRLDEHTMSISDVSSVGTCRHICQGRSSFCLAWTWDSREQVCHLSPWMVVGESAAGKTSGINVARAKGLAGQCR
;
A
#
# COMPACT_ATOMS: atom_id res chain seq x y z
N MET A 1 9.48 7.69 -12.05
CA MET A 1 10.30 6.47 -12.10
C MET A 1 9.46 5.33 -11.59
N ALA A 2 9.53 4.19 -12.26
CA ALA A 2 8.88 2.94 -11.89
C ALA A 2 9.83 1.82 -12.32
N ASP A 3 9.87 0.74 -11.56
CA ASP A 3 10.68 -0.44 -11.87
C ASP A 3 9.94 -1.33 -12.89
N ASP A 4 10.61 -2.33 -13.46
CA ASP A 4 10.03 -3.19 -14.50
C ASP A 4 8.98 -4.18 -13.97
N ASP A 5 8.91 -4.35 -12.66
CA ASP A 5 7.89 -5.11 -11.92
C ASP A 5 6.82 -4.22 -11.26
N THR A 6 6.78 -2.93 -11.64
CA THR A 6 5.84 -1.93 -11.13
C THR A 6 4.70 -1.65 -12.11
N TYR A 7 3.45 -1.76 -11.64
CA TYR A 7 2.28 -1.41 -12.43
C TYR A 7 1.71 -0.06 -12.01
N LEU A 8 1.50 0.85 -12.96
CA LEU A 8 0.86 2.14 -12.72
C LEU A 8 -0.64 2.09 -13.06
N VAL A 9 -1.48 2.42 -12.09
CA VAL A 9 -2.94 2.53 -12.27
C VAL A 9 -3.25 3.84 -12.97
N GLN A 10 -3.26 3.79 -14.30
CA GLN A 10 -3.30 4.98 -15.16
C GLN A 10 -4.40 5.98 -14.82
N PRO A 11 -5.68 5.59 -14.58
CA PRO A 11 -6.72 6.55 -14.20
C PRO A 11 -6.40 7.32 -12.92
N SER A 12 -5.93 6.61 -11.89
CA SER A 12 -5.55 7.21 -10.60
C SER A 12 -4.35 8.15 -10.74
N VAL A 13 -3.31 7.73 -11.48
CA VAL A 13 -2.13 8.58 -11.73
C VAL A 13 -2.52 9.83 -12.49
N ARG A 14 -3.32 9.74 -13.55
CA ARG A 14 -3.79 10.91 -14.32
C ARG A 14 -4.61 11.86 -13.45
N ARG A 15 -5.50 11.31 -12.62
CA ARG A 15 -6.33 12.12 -11.70
C ARG A 15 -5.47 12.87 -10.69
N LEU A 16 -4.48 12.19 -10.11
CA LEU A 16 -3.52 12.77 -9.16
C LEU A 16 -2.72 13.90 -9.83
N LEU A 17 -2.09 13.62 -10.97
CA LEU A 17 -1.24 14.58 -11.67
C LEU A 17 -2.03 15.76 -12.25
N GLY A 18 -3.29 15.56 -12.62
CA GLY A 18 -4.17 16.63 -13.11
C GLY A 18 -4.48 17.72 -12.07
N HIS A 19 -4.17 17.49 -10.80
CA HIS A 19 -4.30 18.48 -9.72
C HIS A 19 -2.99 19.15 -9.30
N LEU A 20 -1.86 18.71 -9.86
CA LEU A 20 -0.54 19.23 -9.50
C LEU A 20 -0.07 20.26 -10.53
N ASP A 21 0.38 21.41 -10.04
CA ASP A 21 1.07 22.39 -10.86
C ASP A 21 2.50 21.89 -11.18
N PRO A 22 2.85 21.62 -12.44
CA PRO A 22 4.19 21.11 -12.80
C PRO A 22 5.32 22.13 -12.59
N THR A 23 4.99 23.40 -12.31
CA THR A 23 5.97 24.46 -12.00
C THR A 23 6.35 24.53 -10.52
N VAL A 24 5.65 23.79 -9.65
CA VAL A 24 5.99 23.61 -8.24
C VAL A 24 6.90 22.38 -8.10
N PRO A 25 8.01 22.46 -7.32
CA PRO A 25 9.02 21.39 -7.23
C PRO A 25 8.53 20.18 -6.40
N TYR A 26 7.58 19.42 -6.92
CA TYR A 26 7.09 18.19 -6.27
C TYR A 26 8.09 17.03 -6.38
N TYR A 27 8.29 16.37 -5.25
CA TYR A 27 8.84 15.01 -5.14
C TYR A 27 7.85 14.18 -4.33
N ILE A 28 7.17 13.23 -4.98
CA ILE A 28 6.09 12.44 -4.36
C ILE A 28 6.30 10.93 -4.60
N GLY A 29 5.83 10.11 -3.67
CA GLY A 29 5.89 8.66 -3.75
C GLY A 29 5.57 7.98 -2.41
N ASN A 30 5.76 6.67 -2.33
CA ASN A 30 5.58 5.91 -1.08
C ASN A 30 6.80 6.12 -0.17
N ALA A 31 6.63 6.80 0.95
CA ALA A 31 7.74 7.16 1.80
C ALA A 31 8.20 6.01 2.70
N VAL A 32 9.48 5.66 2.59
CA VAL A 32 10.21 4.67 3.41
C VAL A 32 11.43 5.33 4.06
N GLY A 33 12.17 4.57 4.87
CA GLY A 33 13.33 5.07 5.62
C GLY A 33 12.99 5.43 7.06
N ASP A 34 13.97 5.96 7.78
CA ASP A 34 13.88 6.32 9.19
C ASP A 34 14.07 7.84 9.39
N TYR A 35 14.27 8.25 10.65
CA TYR A 35 14.50 9.66 11.00
C TYR A 35 15.77 10.27 10.36
N LYS A 36 16.69 9.45 9.84
CA LYS A 36 17.92 9.92 9.18
C LYS A 36 17.69 10.29 7.72
N GLY A 37 16.57 9.87 7.14
CA GLY A 37 16.22 10.22 5.78
C GLY A 37 15.03 9.41 5.27
N ARG A 38 13.93 10.12 5.02
CA ARG A 38 12.76 9.55 4.33
C ARG A 38 12.87 9.79 2.84
N PHE A 39 12.57 8.74 2.07
CA PHE A 39 12.67 8.76 0.61
C PHE A 39 11.53 7.96 -0.01
N ALA A 40 11.15 8.30 -1.24
CA ALA A 40 10.15 7.56 -1.98
C ALA A 40 10.74 6.24 -2.47
N HIS A 41 10.14 5.13 -2.07
CA HIS A 41 10.50 3.78 -2.50
C HIS A 41 10.35 3.65 -4.03
N GLY A 42 11.44 3.32 -4.71
CA GLY A 42 11.53 3.25 -6.18
C GLY A 42 10.49 2.31 -6.78
N GLY A 43 10.37 1.12 -6.21
CA GLY A 43 9.41 0.11 -6.64
C GLY A 43 7.94 0.50 -6.44
N SER A 44 7.64 1.36 -5.47
CA SER A 44 6.28 1.89 -5.30
C SER A 44 5.95 3.00 -6.31
N SER A 45 6.87 3.29 -7.23
CA SER A 45 6.93 4.50 -8.04
C SER A 45 7.18 5.78 -7.26
N LEU A 46 7.92 6.67 -7.90
CA LEU A 46 8.08 8.07 -7.49
C LEU A 46 7.88 9.01 -8.68
N ILE A 47 7.44 10.23 -8.41
CA ILE A 47 7.17 11.24 -9.43
C ILE A 47 7.91 12.52 -9.04
N LEU A 48 8.63 13.08 -10.02
CA LEU A 48 9.29 14.38 -9.94
C LEU A 48 8.59 15.32 -10.90
N SER A 49 8.24 16.51 -10.42
CA SER A 49 7.69 17.56 -11.29
C SER A 49 8.72 18.03 -12.31
N HIS A 50 8.23 18.74 -13.34
CA HIS A 50 9.11 19.43 -14.28
C HIS A 50 10.02 20.45 -13.57
N ALA A 51 9.51 21.21 -12.59
CA ALA A 51 10.32 22.13 -11.81
C ALA A 51 11.41 21.44 -10.97
N THR A 52 11.10 20.27 -10.38
CA THR A 52 12.08 19.47 -9.64
C THR A 52 13.22 19.03 -10.55
N MET A 53 12.88 18.47 -11.72
CA MET A 53 13.87 18.03 -12.70
C MET A 53 14.73 19.21 -13.18
N ARG A 54 14.12 20.35 -13.49
CA ARG A 54 14.87 21.56 -13.89
C ARG A 54 15.82 22.05 -12.81
N THR A 55 15.37 22.06 -11.56
CA THR A 55 16.21 22.51 -10.43
C THR A 55 17.39 21.57 -10.24
N LEU A 56 17.17 20.25 -10.29
CA LEU A 56 18.22 19.25 -10.19
C LEU A 56 19.30 19.42 -11.26
N PHE A 57 18.92 19.53 -12.53
CA PHE A 57 19.87 19.62 -13.63
C PHE A 57 20.43 21.03 -13.88
N ALA A 58 19.89 22.06 -13.20
CA ALA A 58 20.45 23.41 -13.22
C ALA A 58 21.69 23.57 -12.32
N ASP A 59 21.98 22.59 -11.47
CA ASP A 59 23.17 22.54 -10.61
C ASP A 59 24.10 21.39 -11.05
N PRO A 60 25.08 21.66 -11.96
CA PRO A 60 26.03 20.66 -12.40
C PRO A 60 26.88 20.07 -11.27
N ALA A 61 27.13 20.83 -10.20
CA ALA A 61 27.93 20.36 -9.07
C ALA A 61 27.14 19.32 -8.26
N ALA A 62 25.84 19.54 -8.04
CA ALA A 62 24.96 18.56 -7.41
C ALA A 62 24.87 17.27 -8.23
N VAL A 63 24.72 17.37 -9.56
CA VAL A 63 24.67 16.19 -10.45
C VAL A 63 26.01 15.44 -10.46
N TRP A 64 27.13 16.15 -10.49
CA TRP A 64 28.45 15.52 -10.41
C TRP A 64 28.67 14.81 -9.08
N ALA A 65 28.33 15.45 -7.96
CA ALA A 65 28.41 14.82 -6.64
C ALA A 65 27.51 13.57 -6.55
N ALA A 66 26.29 13.64 -7.08
CA ALA A 66 25.38 12.50 -7.18
C ALA A 66 26.00 11.34 -7.97
N HIS A 67 26.67 11.64 -9.09
CA HIS A 67 27.34 10.63 -9.91
C HIS A 67 28.46 9.92 -9.14
N MET A 68 29.24 10.68 -8.35
CA MET A 68 30.30 10.10 -7.52
C MET A 68 29.72 9.25 -6.37
N GLU A 69 28.65 9.72 -5.72
CA GLU A 69 27.97 9.00 -4.64
C GLU A 69 27.27 7.72 -5.12
N ALA A 70 26.83 7.69 -6.38
CA ALA A 70 26.22 6.51 -7.00
C ALA A 70 27.15 5.28 -7.02
N LEU A 71 28.47 5.47 -6.89
CA LEU A 71 29.44 4.38 -6.84
C LEU A 71 29.38 3.59 -5.53
N GLU A 72 28.86 4.19 -4.46
CA GLU A 72 28.79 3.59 -3.12
C GLU A 72 27.34 3.37 -2.64
N GLU A 73 26.38 4.16 -3.14
CA GLU A 73 24.97 4.02 -2.76
C GLU A 73 24.34 2.79 -3.41
N LYS A 74 23.74 1.93 -2.57
CA LYS A 74 23.13 0.67 -2.98
C LYS A 74 21.73 0.85 -3.55
N TRP A 75 21.04 1.92 -3.14
CA TRP A 75 19.64 2.15 -3.46
C TRP A 75 19.49 3.44 -4.27
N GLY A 76 19.18 3.30 -5.56
CA GLY A 76 19.09 4.44 -6.47
C GLY A 76 18.00 5.45 -6.10
N ASP A 77 16.91 5.00 -5.50
CA ASP A 77 15.83 5.85 -4.98
C ASP A 77 16.28 6.70 -3.78
N LYS A 78 17.07 6.11 -2.88
CA LYS A 78 17.73 6.83 -1.78
C LYS A 78 18.77 7.83 -2.29
N LEU A 79 19.51 7.49 -3.35
CA LEU A 79 20.42 8.44 -4.01
C LEU A 79 19.64 9.65 -4.54
N VAL A 80 18.55 9.42 -5.28
CA VAL A 80 17.68 10.50 -5.78
C VAL A 80 17.22 11.39 -4.63
N ALA A 81 16.71 10.82 -3.54
CA ALA A 81 16.27 11.60 -2.39
C ALA A 81 17.40 12.41 -1.75
N THR A 82 18.57 11.81 -1.56
CA THR A 82 19.74 12.47 -0.96
C THR A 82 20.17 13.69 -1.77
N VAL A 83 20.15 13.58 -3.11
CA VAL A 83 20.52 14.68 -4.01
C VAL A 83 19.44 15.77 -4.00
N LEU A 84 18.17 15.39 -4.02
CA LEU A 84 17.06 16.34 -3.93
C LEU A 84 17.08 17.14 -2.61
N ILE A 85 17.38 16.47 -1.49
CA ILE A 85 17.51 17.12 -0.17
C ILE A 85 18.62 18.17 -0.18
N LYS A 86 19.76 17.90 -0.83
CA LYS A 86 20.88 18.86 -0.93
C LYS A 86 20.52 20.14 -1.68
N ILE A 87 19.58 20.07 -2.61
CA ILE A 87 19.06 21.23 -3.35
C ILE A 87 17.74 21.76 -2.78
N GLY A 88 17.37 21.36 -1.55
CA GLY A 88 16.22 21.88 -0.81
C GLY A 88 14.86 21.33 -1.25
N ILE A 89 14.83 20.20 -1.96
CA ILE A 89 13.59 19.52 -2.37
C ILE A 89 13.40 18.26 -1.52
N TYR A 90 12.30 18.22 -0.78
CA TYR A 90 11.98 17.14 0.15
C TYR A 90 10.81 16.30 -0.36
N LEU A 91 10.73 15.06 0.09
CA LEU A 91 9.58 14.20 -0.19
C LEU A 91 8.31 14.80 0.43
N ASP A 92 7.28 15.00 -0.38
CA ASP A 92 5.97 15.43 0.09
C ASP A 92 5.13 14.21 0.47
N GLU A 93 5.21 13.86 1.75
CA GLU A 93 4.63 12.65 2.33
C GLU A 93 3.11 12.66 2.37
N ARG A 94 2.47 13.81 2.14
CA ARG A 94 1.00 13.92 2.03
C ARG A 94 0.47 13.06 0.88
N TYR A 95 1.32 12.77 -0.11
CA TYR A 95 0.98 11.95 -1.27
C TYR A 95 1.27 10.46 -1.08
N THR A 96 1.93 10.06 0.02
CA THR A 96 2.30 8.65 0.27
C THR A 96 1.11 7.71 0.30
N ILE A 97 -0.08 8.20 0.69
CA ILE A 97 -1.32 7.42 0.72
C ILE A 97 -1.73 6.84 -0.64
N PHE A 98 -1.24 7.40 -1.75
CA PHE A 98 -1.61 6.95 -3.10
C PHE A 98 -0.70 5.85 -3.64
N PHE A 99 0.51 5.68 -3.09
CA PHE A 99 1.51 4.77 -3.64
C PHE A 99 1.60 3.49 -2.80
N ASN A 100 1.67 2.34 -3.47
CA ASN A 100 1.67 1.04 -2.82
C ASN A 100 2.90 0.23 -3.24
N GLY A 101 3.55 -0.39 -2.24
CA GLY A 101 4.74 -1.22 -2.42
C GLY A 101 4.48 -2.72 -2.48
N GLY A 102 3.22 -3.13 -2.44
CA GLY A 102 2.83 -4.53 -2.49
C GLY A 102 2.12 -4.92 -3.77
N GLN A 103 1.97 -6.23 -3.95
CA GLN A 103 1.08 -6.80 -4.94
C GLN A 103 -0.39 -6.56 -4.53
N PRO A 104 -1.34 -6.50 -5.49
CA PRO A 104 -2.75 -6.21 -5.18
C PRO A 104 -3.38 -7.11 -4.09
N PRO A 105 -3.23 -8.46 -4.09
CA PRO A 105 -3.87 -9.29 -3.06
C PRO A 105 -3.36 -9.05 -1.64
N ALA A 106 -2.08 -8.68 -1.49
CA ALA A 106 -1.41 -8.41 -0.22
C ALA A 106 -1.46 -6.92 0.18
N THR A 107 -2.17 -6.09 -0.58
CA THR A 107 -2.24 -4.64 -0.35
C THR A 107 -3.05 -4.33 0.90
N LYS A 108 -2.44 -3.62 1.85
CA LYS A 108 -3.04 -3.24 3.13
C LYS A 108 -4.04 -2.10 2.95
N ILE A 109 -5.34 -2.43 2.92
CA ILE A 109 -6.45 -1.47 2.88
C ILE A 109 -6.69 -0.98 4.32
N SER A 110 -6.02 0.10 4.70
CA SER A 110 -6.18 0.74 6.02
C SER A 110 -7.36 1.71 6.03
N ALA A 111 -7.82 2.08 7.24
CA ALA A 111 -8.90 3.07 7.38
C ALA A 111 -8.55 4.44 6.77
N GLU A 112 -7.28 4.84 6.83
CA GLU A 112 -6.79 6.11 6.26
C GLU A 112 -6.79 6.10 4.72
N ARG A 113 -6.41 4.96 4.12
CA ARG A 113 -6.29 4.82 2.67
C ARG A 113 -7.58 4.35 2.00
N PHE A 114 -8.56 3.90 2.78
CA PHE A 114 -9.77 3.21 2.33
C PHE A 114 -10.43 3.86 1.11
N CYS A 115 -10.62 5.19 1.15
CA CYS A 115 -11.26 5.98 0.10
C CYS A 115 -10.28 6.78 -0.77
N ALA A 116 -8.97 6.61 -0.59
CA ALA A 116 -7.96 7.25 -1.43
C ALA A 116 -7.83 6.49 -2.76
N PRO A 117 -7.43 7.13 -3.86
CA PRO A 117 -6.99 6.42 -5.05
C PRO A 117 -5.70 5.62 -4.81
N ILE A 118 -5.55 4.49 -5.50
CA ILE A 118 -4.28 3.74 -5.58
C ILE A 118 -3.62 3.99 -6.93
N ALA A 119 -2.36 4.42 -6.91
CA ALA A 119 -1.61 4.86 -8.08
C ALA A 119 -0.67 3.78 -8.64
N SER A 120 -0.21 2.85 -7.81
CA SER A 120 0.81 1.87 -8.19
C SER A 120 0.63 0.52 -7.49
N PHE A 121 1.24 -0.53 -8.07
CA PHE A 121 1.52 -1.82 -7.42
C PHE A 121 2.95 -2.21 -7.73
N HIS A 122 3.58 -2.96 -6.84
CA HIS A 122 4.98 -3.37 -6.96
C HIS A 122 5.15 -4.88 -6.73
N GLY A 123 6.31 -5.42 -7.09
CA GLY A 123 6.67 -6.81 -6.83
C GLY A 123 5.97 -7.77 -7.79
N LEU A 124 5.60 -7.32 -8.99
CA LEU A 124 4.99 -8.16 -10.03
C LEU A 124 6.09 -8.89 -10.82
N ALA A 125 6.85 -9.73 -10.11
CA ALA A 125 8.11 -10.29 -10.59
C ALA A 125 7.98 -11.19 -11.83
N SER A 126 6.81 -11.78 -12.07
CA SER A 126 6.56 -12.58 -13.27
C SER A 126 5.71 -11.83 -14.31
N SER A 127 6.01 -12.09 -15.59
CA SER A 127 5.23 -11.54 -16.70
C SER A 127 3.76 -11.94 -16.66
N SER A 128 3.43 -13.12 -16.14
CA SER A 128 2.05 -13.58 -15.95
C SER A 128 1.31 -12.77 -14.88
N GLU A 129 1.97 -12.40 -13.78
CA GLU A 129 1.41 -11.50 -12.77
C GLU A 129 1.18 -10.11 -13.33
N MET A 130 2.18 -9.53 -14.01
CA MET A 130 2.06 -8.22 -14.65
C MET A 130 0.91 -8.20 -15.68
N LEU A 131 0.80 -9.23 -16.51
CA LEU A 131 -0.31 -9.36 -17.48
C LEU A 131 -1.67 -9.53 -16.80
N ARG A 132 -1.74 -10.28 -15.69
CA ARG A 132 -2.98 -10.44 -14.92
C ARG A 132 -3.44 -9.11 -14.34
N VAL A 133 -2.55 -8.36 -13.70
CA VAL A 133 -2.83 -7.02 -13.19
C VAL A 133 -3.24 -6.11 -14.35
N GLY A 134 -2.48 -6.10 -15.45
CA GLY A 134 -2.83 -5.34 -16.65
C GLY A 134 -4.25 -5.61 -17.13
N ARG A 135 -4.68 -6.88 -17.19
CA ARG A 135 -6.04 -7.26 -17.59
C ARG A 135 -7.12 -6.81 -16.62
N THR A 136 -6.84 -6.82 -15.31
CA THR A 136 -7.77 -6.34 -14.28
C THR A 136 -8.03 -4.84 -14.41
N PHE A 137 -7.01 -4.04 -14.73
CA PHE A 137 -7.09 -2.57 -14.66
C PHE A 137 -7.20 -1.86 -16.03
N GLN A 138 -6.93 -2.53 -17.16
CA GLN A 138 -6.83 -1.91 -18.50
C GLN A 138 -8.09 -1.19 -19.00
N HIS A 139 -9.28 -1.55 -18.52
CA HIS A 139 -10.55 -1.00 -19.01
C HIS A 139 -11.20 0.00 -18.03
N LEU A 140 -10.55 0.27 -16.90
CA LEU A 140 -11.07 1.21 -15.92
C LEU A 140 -10.80 2.64 -16.39
N ALA A 141 -11.84 3.46 -16.40
CA ALA A 141 -11.76 4.88 -16.77
C ALA A 141 -11.61 5.79 -15.55
N ASP A 142 -12.18 5.39 -14.41
CA ASP A 142 -12.18 6.14 -13.17
C ASP A 142 -11.01 5.75 -12.25
N PRO A 143 -10.58 6.65 -11.34
CA PRO A 143 -9.61 6.32 -10.30
C PRO A 143 -10.07 5.12 -9.47
N VAL A 144 -9.15 4.20 -9.23
CA VAL A 144 -9.40 3.02 -8.38
C VAL A 144 -9.10 3.39 -6.95
N LEU A 145 -10.03 3.16 -6.04
CA LEU A 145 -9.84 3.33 -4.61
C LEU A 145 -9.20 2.09 -3.97
N TRP A 146 -8.57 2.23 -2.81
CA TRP A 146 -8.01 1.08 -2.08
C TRP A 146 -9.08 0.00 -1.81
N ILE A 147 -10.30 0.40 -1.45
CA ILE A 147 -11.40 -0.55 -1.24
C ILE A 147 -11.87 -1.26 -2.52
N ASP A 148 -11.73 -0.65 -3.70
CA ASP A 148 -12.16 -1.28 -4.96
C ASP A 148 -11.38 -2.57 -5.26
N LEU A 149 -10.18 -2.74 -4.69
CA LEU A 149 -9.43 -3.98 -4.76
C LEU A 149 -10.20 -5.19 -4.25
N TRP A 150 -11.07 -4.98 -3.25
CA TRP A 150 -11.90 -6.03 -2.67
C TRP A 150 -12.78 -6.68 -3.74
N ASP A 151 -13.50 -5.88 -4.51
CA ASP A 151 -14.40 -6.37 -5.55
C ASP A 151 -13.63 -6.80 -6.82
N LEU A 152 -12.58 -6.04 -7.20
CA LEU A 152 -11.75 -6.33 -8.38
C LEU A 152 -11.03 -7.67 -8.30
N TYR A 153 -10.74 -8.14 -7.08
CA TYR A 153 -10.14 -9.46 -6.82
C TYR A 153 -11.13 -10.48 -6.28
N HIS A 154 -12.44 -10.21 -6.43
CA HIS A 154 -13.51 -11.16 -6.10
C HIS A 154 -13.50 -11.65 -4.65
N ALA A 155 -13.13 -10.76 -3.72
CA ALA A 155 -13.32 -11.04 -2.30
C ALA A 155 -14.84 -11.19 -1.99
N PRO A 156 -15.21 -11.92 -0.93
CA PRO A 156 -16.61 -12.03 -0.54
C PRO A 156 -17.23 -10.65 -0.30
N PRO A 157 -18.49 -10.40 -0.69
CA PRO A 157 -19.17 -9.14 -0.38
C PRO A 157 -19.05 -8.77 1.09
N LEU A 158 -18.95 -7.48 1.43
CA LEU A 158 -18.72 -7.04 2.83
C LEU A 158 -19.83 -7.48 3.80
N ASP A 159 -21.01 -7.85 3.33
CA ASP A 159 -22.11 -8.41 4.13
C ASP A 159 -22.14 -9.94 4.17
N SER A 160 -21.18 -10.61 3.52
CA SER A 160 -21.08 -12.06 3.50
C SER A 160 -20.84 -12.60 4.91
N PRO A 161 -21.65 -13.56 5.38
CA PRO A 161 -21.50 -14.14 6.71
C PRO A 161 -20.11 -14.72 6.97
N VAL A 162 -19.43 -15.21 5.92
CA VAL A 162 -18.09 -15.81 6.02
C VAL A 162 -17.05 -14.83 6.59
N LEU A 163 -17.23 -13.52 6.34
CA LEU A 163 -16.32 -12.49 6.81
C LEU A 163 -16.46 -12.20 8.31
N ASP A 164 -17.63 -12.48 8.89
CA ASP A 164 -17.90 -12.30 10.31
C ASP A 164 -17.75 -13.63 11.10
N SER A 165 -18.16 -14.76 10.52
CA SER A 165 -18.03 -16.08 11.15
C SER A 165 -16.60 -16.63 11.12
N GLY A 166 -15.82 -16.22 10.12
CA GLY A 166 -14.50 -16.76 9.84
C GLY A 166 -14.48 -17.52 8.50
N HIS A 167 -13.52 -17.17 7.67
CA HIS A 167 -13.18 -17.82 6.41
C HIS A 167 -12.04 -18.80 6.65
N ASP A 168 -12.33 -20.09 6.53
CA ASP A 168 -11.37 -21.15 6.75
C ASP A 168 -10.29 -21.19 5.67
N ASN A 169 -9.05 -21.42 6.10
CA ASN A 169 -7.86 -21.47 5.27
C ASN A 169 -7.62 -20.20 4.44
N TRP A 170 -7.95 -19.03 5.01
CA TRP A 170 -7.75 -17.72 4.39
C TRP A 170 -7.17 -16.73 5.40
N ASP A 171 -6.47 -15.70 4.91
CA ASP A 171 -5.87 -14.67 5.76
C ASP A 171 -6.15 -13.25 5.24
N TYR A 172 -7.01 -12.51 5.94
CA TYR A 172 -7.32 -11.10 5.67
C TYR A 172 -6.42 -10.12 6.45
N VAL A 173 -5.55 -10.61 7.35
CA VAL A 173 -4.53 -9.79 8.05
C VAL A 173 -3.28 -9.65 7.19
N GLY A 174 -2.86 -10.76 6.56
CA GLY A 174 -1.65 -10.82 5.74
C GLY A 174 -0.37 -10.71 6.57
N ARG A 175 0.68 -10.13 5.97
CA ARG A 175 2.00 -10.04 6.62
C ARG A 175 1.97 -9.15 7.87
N LEU A 176 2.37 -9.74 9.00
CA LEU A 176 2.52 -9.08 10.29
C LEU A 176 3.65 -8.04 10.28
N ASP A 177 3.46 -6.97 11.05
CA ASP A 177 4.43 -5.89 11.25
C ASP A 177 4.24 -5.24 12.65
N GLU A 178 4.98 -4.17 12.93
CA GLU A 178 4.94 -3.42 14.20
C GLU A 178 3.57 -2.80 14.55
N HIS A 179 2.66 -2.70 13.58
CA HIS A 179 1.31 -2.18 13.75
C HIS A 179 0.26 -3.30 13.92
N THR A 180 0.64 -4.57 13.81
CA THR A 180 -0.23 -5.69 14.16
C THR A 180 -0.21 -5.99 15.65
N MET A 181 -1.32 -6.54 16.16
CA MET A 181 -1.38 -7.07 17.53
C MET A 181 -1.57 -8.58 17.48
N SER A 182 -0.69 -9.31 18.16
CA SER A 182 -0.77 -10.76 18.32
C SER A 182 -1.09 -11.10 19.77
N ILE A 183 -2.11 -11.93 19.96
CA ILE A 183 -2.61 -12.31 21.28
C ILE A 183 -2.55 -13.83 21.36
N SER A 184 -1.69 -14.34 22.24
CA SER A 184 -1.52 -15.76 22.51
C SER A 184 -2.66 -16.33 23.34
N ASP A 185 -2.70 -17.67 23.44
CA ASP A 185 -3.64 -18.42 24.27
C ASP A 185 -5.12 -18.19 23.91
N VAL A 186 -5.38 -17.89 22.64
CA VAL A 186 -6.74 -17.74 22.11
C VAL A 186 -7.24 -19.10 21.62
N SER A 187 -8.15 -19.69 22.37
CA SER A 187 -8.60 -21.07 22.16
C SER A 187 -9.58 -21.28 21.01
N SER A 188 -10.15 -20.22 20.42
CA SER A 188 -11.15 -20.35 19.36
C SER A 188 -11.22 -19.15 18.42
N VAL A 189 -11.70 -19.42 17.20
CA VAL A 189 -12.11 -18.42 16.19
C VAL A 189 -13.07 -17.39 16.78
N GLY A 190 -14.09 -17.85 17.51
CA GLY A 190 -15.11 -16.98 18.11
C GLY A 190 -14.51 -15.99 19.12
N THR A 191 -13.52 -16.42 19.90
CA THR A 191 -12.78 -15.56 20.83
C THR A 191 -11.98 -14.49 20.07
N CYS A 192 -11.23 -14.88 19.02
CA CYS A 192 -10.44 -13.94 18.22
C CYS A 192 -11.32 -12.85 17.56
N ARG A 193 -12.44 -13.27 16.96
CA ARG A 193 -13.48 -12.39 16.43
C ARG A 193 -13.99 -11.40 17.50
N HIS A 194 -14.35 -11.89 18.68
CA HIS A 194 -14.86 -11.02 19.76
C HIS A 194 -13.83 -9.99 20.22
N ILE A 195 -12.54 -10.37 20.27
CA ILE A 195 -11.47 -9.42 20.61
C ILE A 195 -11.38 -8.32 19.55
N CYS A 196 -11.45 -8.68 18.26
CA CYS A 196 -11.46 -7.69 17.18
C CYS A 196 -12.64 -6.72 17.29
N GLN A 197 -13.85 -7.25 17.54
CA GLN A 197 -15.07 -6.44 17.71
C GLN A 197 -14.97 -5.49 18.91
N GLY A 198 -14.46 -5.97 20.06
CA GLY A 198 -14.19 -5.15 21.25
C GLY A 198 -13.14 -4.07 21.03
N ARG A 199 -12.30 -4.21 20.01
CA ARG A 199 -11.26 -3.25 19.61
C ARG A 199 -11.60 -2.57 18.29
N SER A 200 -12.89 -2.28 18.05
CA SER A 200 -13.36 -1.78 16.76
C SER A 200 -12.64 -0.52 16.30
N SER A 201 -12.16 0.38 17.18
CA SER A 201 -11.40 1.58 16.77
C SER A 201 -10.06 1.27 16.08
N PHE A 202 -9.49 0.10 16.35
CA PHE A 202 -8.24 -0.40 15.77
C PHE A 202 -8.50 -1.48 14.71
N CYS A 203 -9.22 -2.54 15.06
CA CYS A 203 -9.27 -3.77 14.27
C CYS A 203 -10.15 -3.65 13.02
N LEU A 204 -9.53 -3.81 11.84
CA LEU A 204 -10.20 -4.02 10.56
C LEU A 204 -10.22 -5.47 10.12
N ALA A 205 -9.15 -6.23 10.36
CA ALA A 205 -9.10 -7.66 10.09
C ALA A 205 -8.53 -8.44 11.28
N TRP A 206 -8.90 -9.71 11.35
CA TRP A 206 -8.44 -10.65 12.36
C TRP A 206 -8.16 -12.01 11.73
N THR A 207 -7.15 -12.71 12.24
CA THR A 207 -6.79 -14.06 11.80
C THR A 207 -6.45 -14.90 13.02
N TRP A 208 -7.12 -16.03 13.18
CA TRP A 208 -6.80 -17.02 14.21
C TRP A 208 -5.97 -18.14 13.61
N ASP A 209 -4.77 -18.35 14.15
CA ASP A 209 -3.91 -19.48 13.81
C ASP A 209 -4.20 -20.64 14.74
N SER A 210 -4.76 -21.73 14.19
CA SER A 210 -5.15 -22.90 14.97
C SER A 210 -3.97 -23.70 15.52
N ARG A 211 -2.79 -23.59 14.92
CA ARG A 211 -1.58 -24.34 15.31
C ARG A 211 -0.90 -23.68 16.48
N GLU A 212 -0.82 -22.35 16.45
CA GLU A 212 -0.17 -21.56 17.51
C GLU A 212 -1.15 -21.11 18.60
N GLN A 213 -2.46 -21.22 18.35
CA GLN A 213 -3.52 -20.67 19.20
C GLN A 213 -3.33 -19.15 19.42
N VAL A 214 -2.91 -18.45 18.37
CA VAL A 214 -2.66 -17.01 18.38
C VAL A 214 -3.72 -16.31 17.53
N CYS A 215 -4.20 -15.18 18.03
CA CYS A 215 -5.07 -14.26 17.30
C CYS A 215 -4.27 -13.03 16.85
N HIS A 216 -4.20 -12.81 15.54
CA HIS A 216 -3.60 -11.62 14.94
C HIS A 216 -4.68 -10.62 14.57
N LEU A 217 -4.48 -9.35 14.90
CA LEU A 217 -5.37 -8.24 14.57
C LEU A 217 -4.59 -7.18 13.81
N SER A 218 -5.21 -6.57 12.80
CA SER A 218 -4.62 -5.48 12.03
C SER A 218 -5.54 -4.26 11.89
N PRO A 219 -4.97 -3.05 11.79
CA PRO A 219 -5.69 -1.82 11.45
C PRO A 219 -5.91 -1.63 9.95
N TRP A 220 -5.73 -2.70 9.17
CA TRP A 220 -6.06 -2.84 7.76
C TRP A 220 -6.73 -4.19 7.52
N MET A 221 -7.26 -4.35 6.32
CA MET A 221 -7.56 -5.66 5.73
C MET A 221 -6.80 -5.79 4.41
N VAL A 222 -6.41 -7.01 4.05
CA VAL A 222 -5.94 -7.35 2.69
C VAL A 222 -7.03 -8.17 1.99
N VAL A 223 -7.03 -8.24 0.66
CA VAL A 223 -7.90 -9.22 -0.03
C VAL A 223 -7.56 -10.64 0.43
N GLY A 224 -6.27 -10.87 0.65
CA GLY A 224 -5.76 -12.08 1.26
C GLY A 224 -5.47 -13.17 0.25
N GLU A 225 -5.01 -14.28 0.80
CA GLU A 225 -4.66 -15.48 0.06
C GLU A 225 -4.94 -16.72 0.92
N SER A 226 -4.90 -17.89 0.28
CA SER A 226 -5.07 -19.16 0.95
C SER A 226 -3.98 -19.38 2.00
N ALA A 227 -4.38 -19.66 3.23
CA ALA A 227 -3.47 -19.83 4.36
C ALA A 227 -3.92 -21.00 5.25
N ALA A 228 -3.33 -22.18 5.02
CA ALA A 228 -3.76 -23.41 5.67
C ALA A 228 -3.62 -23.36 7.20
N GLY A 229 -4.68 -23.76 7.92
CA GLY A 229 -4.69 -23.76 9.39
C GLY A 229 -5.00 -22.40 10.02
N LYS A 230 -5.28 -21.38 9.21
CA LYS A 230 -5.77 -20.07 9.65
C LYS A 230 -7.26 -19.93 9.33
N THR A 231 -8.02 -19.32 10.23
CA THR A 231 -9.39 -18.86 9.97
C THR A 231 -9.43 -17.36 10.21
N SER A 232 -9.89 -16.60 9.23
CA SER A 232 -9.79 -15.14 9.23
C SER A 232 -11.11 -14.45 8.94
N GLY A 233 -11.29 -13.23 9.42
CA GLY A 233 -12.44 -12.39 9.10
C GLY A 233 -12.08 -10.91 9.16
N ILE A 234 -13.08 -10.08 8.91
CA ILE A 234 -12.96 -8.63 9.02
C ILE A 234 -13.97 -8.08 10.02
N ASN A 235 -13.72 -6.87 10.53
CA ASN A 235 -14.73 -6.11 11.24
C ASN A 235 -15.73 -5.54 10.24
N VAL A 236 -16.73 -6.34 9.87
CA VAL A 236 -17.74 -6.01 8.85
C VAL A 236 -18.42 -4.66 9.11
N ALA A 237 -18.82 -4.39 10.36
CA ALA A 237 -19.48 -3.14 10.71
C ALA A 237 -18.58 -1.91 10.43
N ARG A 238 -17.30 -1.99 10.82
CA ARG A 238 -16.33 -0.93 10.56
C ARG A 238 -16.03 -0.78 9.06
N ALA A 239 -15.78 -1.89 8.37
CA ALA A 239 -15.48 -1.87 6.93
C ALA A 239 -16.62 -1.26 6.12
N LYS A 240 -17.87 -1.62 6.41
CA LYS A 240 -19.06 -1.01 5.79
C LYS A 240 -19.20 0.47 6.13
N GLY A 241 -18.91 0.84 7.38
CA GLY A 241 -18.91 2.24 7.81
C GLY A 241 -17.89 3.11 7.08
N LEU A 242 -16.70 2.57 6.75
CA LEU A 242 -15.69 3.25 5.94
C LEU A 242 -16.08 3.27 4.46
N ALA A 243 -16.58 2.16 3.92
CA ALA A 243 -17.01 2.06 2.53
C ALA A 243 -18.11 3.08 2.19
N GLY A 244 -19.05 3.29 3.11
CA GLY A 244 -20.12 4.27 2.98
C GLY A 244 -19.66 5.74 2.97
N GLN A 245 -18.37 6.03 3.19
CA GLN A 245 -17.80 7.38 3.12
C GLN A 245 -17.07 7.65 1.79
N CYS A 246 -16.83 6.63 0.98
CA CYS A 246 -15.97 6.75 -0.19
C CYS A 246 -16.66 7.32 -1.44
N ARG A 247 -18.01 7.29 -1.48
CA ARG A 247 -18.83 7.73 -2.61
C ARG A 247 -20.17 8.26 -2.13
#